data_AF-A0A931RIL4-F1
#
_entry.id   AF-A0A931RIL4-F1
#
_cell.length_a   1.000
_cell.length_b   1.000
_cell.length_c   1.000
_cell.angle_alpha   90.00
_cell.angle_beta   90.00
_cell.angle_gamma   90.00
#
_symmetry.space_group_name_H-M   'P 1'
#
loop_
_entity.id
_entity.type
_entity.pdbx_description
1 polymer ?
#
loop_
_entity_poly.entity_id
_entity_poly.type
_entity_poly.pdbx_seq_one_letter_code
_entity_poly.pdbx_strand_id
1 'polypeptide(L)' 'MKIQDIIFLIIFVFLILKRNPAISAYTGIISLIVSIPLFYLQIFFTAQRLTYYAAAFFLVSVIFHLLSLKKAK' A
#
# COMPACT_ATOMS: atom_id res chain seq x y z
N MET A 1 -4.30 17.69 -4.83
CA MET A 1 -3.82 16.61 -3.93
C MET A 1 -4.49 16.79 -2.59
N LYS A 2 -5.31 15.85 -2.14
CA LYS A 2 -5.83 15.89 -0.76
C LYS A 2 -4.69 15.57 0.20
N ILE A 3 -4.81 15.98 1.47
CA ILE A 3 -3.85 15.64 2.53
C ILE A 3 -3.58 14.12 2.58
N GLN A 4 -4.59 13.32 2.25
CA GLN A 4 -4.54 11.86 2.09
C GLN A 4 -3.50 11.39 1.07
N ASP A 5 -3.40 12.07 -0.07
CA ASP A 5 -2.47 11.68 -1.16
C ASP A 5 -1.01 11.98 -0.74
N ILE A 6 -0.80 13.03 0.04
CA ILE A 6 0.51 13.40 0.60
C ILE A 6 0.94 12.39 1.66
N ILE A 7 0.04 12.06 2.60
CA ILE A 7 0.29 11.03 3.62
C ILE A 7 0.61 9.69 2.95
N PHE A 8 -0.13 9.30 1.91
CA PHE A 8 0.16 8.10 1.14
C PHE A 8 1.56 8.15 0.53
N LEU A 9 1.95 9.25 -0.11
CA LEU A 9 3.25 9.37 -0.76
C LEU A 9 4.40 9.28 0.26
N ILE A 10 4.24 9.88 1.45
CA ILE A 10 5.21 9.75 2.55
C ILE A 10 5.36 8.30 2.99
N ILE A 11 4.24 7.60 3.22
CA ILE A 11 4.24 6.19 3.63
C ILE A 11 4.85 5.31 2.53
N PHE A 12 4.54 5.59 1.27
CA PHE A 12 5.04 4.86 0.11
C PHE A 12 6.56 5.02 -0.05
N VAL A 13 7.09 6.25 0.05
CA VAL A 13 8.54 6.51 0.02
C VAL A 13 9.22 5.80 1.20
N PHE A 14 8.65 5.89 2.40
CA PHE A 14 9.18 5.21 3.59
C PHE A 14 9.25 3.69 3.41
N LEU A 15 8.22 3.07 2.85
CA LEU A 15 8.18 1.64 2.54
C LEU A 15 9.22 1.22 1.51
N ILE A 16 9.42 2.03 0.46
CA ILE A 16 10.47 1.79 -0.54
C ILE A 16 11.85 1.81 0.12
N LEU A 17 12.12 2.77 1.00
CA LEU A 17 13.40 2.88 1.72
C LEU A 17 13.63 1.71 2.68
N LYS A 18 12.57 1.22 3.35
CA LYS A 18 12.67 0.11 4.30
C LYS A 18 12.91 -1.25 3.64
N ARG A 19 12.56 -1.41 2.35
CA ARG A 19 12.76 -2.61 1.52
C ARG A 19 12.27 -3.93 2.16
N ASN A 20 11.28 -3.86 3.04
CA ASN A 20 10.75 -5.02 3.74
C ASN A 20 9.41 -5.46 3.09
N PRO A 21 9.36 -6.65 2.48
CA PRO A 21 8.16 -7.12 1.79
C PRO A 21 6.97 -7.32 2.74
N ALA A 22 7.20 -7.87 3.95
CA ALA A 22 6.12 -8.11 4.90
C ALA A 22 5.42 -6.82 5.32
N ILE A 23 6.19 -5.75 5.59
CA ILE A 23 5.62 -4.44 5.98
C ILE A 23 4.81 -3.84 4.83
N SER A 24 5.29 -4.00 3.59
CA SER A 24 4.56 -3.56 2.40
C SER A 24 3.21 -4.28 2.28
N ALA A 25 3.19 -5.60 2.46
CA ALA A 25 1.96 -6.39 2.45
C ALA A 25 0.99 -6.00 3.57
N TYR A 26 1.46 -5.85 4.82
CA TYR A 26 0.62 -5.42 5.93
C TYR A 26 -0.01 -4.06 5.69
N THR A 27 0.75 -3.11 5.13
CA THR A 27 0.24 -1.77 4.81
C THR A 27 -0.83 -1.81 3.72
N GLY A 28 -0.68 -2.71 2.73
CA GLY A 28 -1.70 -3.00 1.73
C GLY A 28 -2.99 -3.56 2.35
N ILE A 29 -2.88 -4.53 3.27
CA ILE A 29 -4.02 -5.12 3.98
C ILE A 29 -4.75 -4.06 4.81
N ILE A 30 -4.02 -3.24 5.59
CA ILE A 30 -4.62 -2.14 6.37
C ILE A 30 -5.36 -1.17 5.46
N SER A 31 -4.81 -0.85 4.29
CA SER A 31 -5.46 0.03 3.32
C SER A 31 -6.78 -0.56 2.79
N LEU A 32 -6.87 -1.88 2.60
CA LEU A 32 -8.13 -2.54 2.26
C LEU A 32 -9.12 -2.56 3.44
N ILE A 33 -8.65 -2.87 4.64
CA ILE A 33 -9.51 -2.89 5.84
C ILE A 33 -10.15 -1.52 6.07
N VAL A 34 -9.39 -0.43 5.88
CA VAL A 34 -9.90 0.94 6.02
C VAL A 34 -10.77 1.35 4.82
N SER A 35 -10.59 0.77 3.62
CA SER A 35 -11.46 1.09 2.47
C SER A 35 -12.87 0.52 2.61
N ILE A 36 -13.04 -0.64 3.25
CA ILE A 36 -14.35 -1.29 3.47
C ILE A 36 -15.35 -0.38 4.19
N PRO A 37 -15.06 0.19 5.38
CA PRO A 37 -15.99 1.09 6.06
C PRO A 37 -16.21 2.39 5.28
N LEU A 38 -15.22 2.86 4.51
CA LEU A 38 -15.40 4.04 3.66
C LEU A 38 -16.38 3.78 2.50
N PHE A 39 -16.37 2.57 1.92
CA PHE A 39 -17.38 2.16 0.95
C PHE A 39 -18.78 2.08 1.58
N TYR A 40 -18.87 1.55 2.81
CA TYR A 40 -20.13 1.51 3.56
C TYR A 40 -20.69 2.91 3.83
N LEU A 41 -19.82 3.85 4.21
CA LEU A 41 -20.16 5.27 4.42
C LEU A 41 -20.35 6.06 3.11
N GLN A 42 -20.32 5.40 1.94
CA GLN A 42 -20.45 6.02 0.62
C GLN A 42 -19.39 7.10 0.30
N ILE A 43 -18.23 7.04 0.97
CA ILE A 43 -17.08 7.94 0.73
C ILE A 43 -16.23 7.35 -0.41
N PHE A 44 -16.83 7.20 -1.59
CA PHE A 44 -16.27 6.45 -2.72
C PHE A 44 -14.92 6.97 -3.19
N PHE A 45 -14.73 8.28 -3.27
CA PHE A 45 -13.50 8.87 -3.77
C PHE A 45 -12.28 8.57 -2.86
N THR A 46 -12.50 8.49 -1.56
CA THR A 46 -11.44 8.13 -0.59
C THR A 46 -11.22 6.62 -0.57
N ALA A 47 -12.30 5.85 -0.60
CA ALA A 47 -12.26 4.38 -0.60
C ALA A 47 -11.53 3.81 -1.84
N GLN A 48 -11.89 4.30 -3.03
CA GLN A 48 -11.26 3.89 -4.29
C GLN A 48 -9.75 4.22 -4.32
N ARG A 49 -9.35 5.36 -3.74
CA ARG A 49 -7.93 5.70 -3.65
C ARG A 49 -7.18 4.79 -2.70
N LEU A 50 -7.76 4.42 -1.56
CA LEU A 50 -7.18 3.40 -0.67
C LEU A 50 -7.01 2.05 -1.37
N THR A 51 -7.94 1.66 -2.25
CA THR A 51 -7.77 0.42 -3.03
C THR A 51 -6.62 0.49 -4.03
N TYR A 52 -6.41 1.64 -4.69
CA TYR A 52 -5.24 1.83 -5.56
C TYR A 52 -3.93 1.82 -4.75
N TYR A 53 -3.94 2.41 -3.55
CA TYR A 53 -2.81 2.40 -2.64
C TYR A 53 -2.46 1.01 -2.15
N ALA A 54 -3.47 0.21 -1.80
CA ALA A 54 -3.29 -1.19 -1.44
C ALA A 54 -2.63 -1.98 -2.58
N ALA A 55 -3.11 -1.82 -3.82
CA ALA A 55 -2.53 -2.46 -4.99
C ALA A 55 -1.06 -2.07 -5.19
N ALA A 56 -0.72 -0.79 -5.03
CA ALA A 56 0.66 -0.32 -5.12
C ALA A 56 1.56 -0.97 -4.04
N PHE A 57 1.09 -1.06 -2.79
CA PHE A 57 1.86 -1.70 -1.71
C PHE A 57 2.07 -3.19 -1.93
N PHE A 58 1.06 -3.91 -2.43
CA PHE A 58 1.21 -5.32 -2.79
C PHE A 58 2.19 -5.51 -3.93
N LEU A 59 2.14 -4.66 -4.96
CA LEU A 59 3.08 -4.71 -6.07
C LEU A 59 4.52 -4.51 -5.58
N VAL A 60 4.76 -3.53 -4.71
CA VAL A 60 6.08 -3.32 -4.07
C VAL A 60 6.50 -4.55 -3.25
N SER A 61 5.59 -5.13 -2.47
CA SER A 61 5.86 -6.37 -1.71
C SER A 61 6.30 -7.51 -2.62
N VAL A 62 5.60 -7.72 -3.74
CA VAL A 62 5.92 -8.77 -4.72
C VAL A 62 7.29 -8.51 -5.35
N ILE A 63 7.57 -7.27 -5.77
CA ILE A 63 8.88 -6.91 -6.33
C ILE A 63 10.00 -7.21 -5.32
N PHE A 64 9.85 -6.80 -4.06
CA PHE A 64 10.86 -7.07 -3.04
C PHE A 64 11.03 -8.56 -2.77
N HIS A 65 9.95 -9.33 -2.80
CA HIS A 65 10.03 -10.78 -2.65
C HIS A 65 10.79 -11.44 -3.82
N LEU A 66 10.48 -11.04 -5.06
CA LEU A 66 11.18 -11.51 -6.26
C LEU A 66 12.67 -11.16 -6.25
N LEU A 67 13.02 -9.93 -5.86
CA LEU A 67 14.42 -9.50 -5.74
C LEU A 67 15.16 -10.26 -4.63
N SER A 68 14.48 -10.55 -3.52
CA SER A 68 15.05 -11.35 -2.43
C SER A 68 15.31 -12.80 -2.87
N LEU A 69 14.38 -13.41 -3.61
CA LEU A 69 14.55 -14.76 -4.14
C LEU A 69 15.70 -14.82 -5.14
N LYS A 70 15.86 -13.80 -6.00
CA LYS A 70 16.99 -13.70 -6.93
C LYS A 70 18.34 -13.61 -6.21
N LYS A 71 18.41 -12.92 -5.07
CA LYS A 71 19.66 -12.76 -4.30
C LYS A 71 20.06 -14.03 -3.53
N ALA A 72 19.10 -14.89 -3.20
CA ALA A 72 19.36 -16.15 -2.50
C ALA A 72 19.84 -17.29 -3.43
N LYS A 73 19.80 -17.07 -4.75
CA LYS A 73 20.19 -18.01 -5.80
C LYS A 73 21.53 -17.59 -6.39
#